data_AF-E9QAP5-F1
#
_entry.id   AF-E9QAP5-F1
#
_cell.length_a   1.000
_cell.length_b   1.000
_cell.length_c   1.000
_cell.angle_alpha   90.00
_cell.angle_beta   90.00
_cell.angle_gamma   90.00
#
_symmetry.space_group_name_H-M   'P 1'
#
loop_
_entity.id
_entity.type
_entity.pdbx_description
1 polymer ?
#
loop_
_entity_poly.entity_id
_entity_poly.type
_entity_poly.pdbx_seq_one_letter_code
_entity_poly.pdbx_strand_id
1 'polypeptide(L)'
;MVLRNSGRRHPEPGADGEGSRDDGPSSSVSALKRLERSQWTDKMDLRFGFERLKEPGERTGWLINMHPTEILDEDKRLVSAVDYYFIQDDGSRFKVALPYMPYFYIAARKGCDREVSSFLSKKFQGKIAKLENVPKEDLDLPNHLVGLKRSYIKLSFHTVEDLVKVRKEISPAVKKNREQDHASDEYTTMLSR
;
A
#
# COMPACT_ATOMS: atom_id res chain seq x y z
N MET A 1 41.63 -24.53 18.43
CA MET A 1 40.94 -23.45 19.16
C MET A 1 39.61 -23.23 18.47
N VAL A 2 38.50 -23.66 19.08
CA VAL A 2 37.19 -23.75 18.42
C VAL A 2 36.32 -22.59 18.92
N LEU A 3 35.96 -21.67 18.03
CA LEU A 3 35.09 -20.53 18.36
C LEU A 3 33.65 -21.02 18.54
N ARG A 4 33.16 -21.02 19.78
CA ARG A 4 31.76 -21.30 20.10
C ARG A 4 30.91 -20.05 19.81
N ASN A 5 30.03 -20.18 18.82
CA ASN A 5 29.01 -19.19 18.46
C ASN A 5 27.95 -19.12 19.58
N SER A 6 27.85 -17.99 20.29
CA SER A 6 26.88 -17.74 21.37
C SER A 6 25.62 -17.01 20.86
N GLY A 7 25.03 -17.49 19.77
CA GLY A 7 23.76 -16.99 19.27
C GLY A 7 22.58 -17.40 20.16
N ARG A 8 22.20 -16.53 21.11
CA ARG A 8 20.89 -16.59 21.78
C ARG A 8 19.79 -16.32 20.75
N ARG A 9 19.13 -17.38 20.26
CA ARG A 9 17.84 -17.24 19.55
C ARG A 9 16.78 -16.78 20.54
N HIS A 10 16.19 -15.62 20.27
CA HIS A 10 14.95 -15.20 20.92
C HIS A 10 13.77 -15.88 20.18
N PRO A 11 12.84 -16.55 20.87
CA PRO A 11 11.67 -17.12 20.20
C PRO A 11 10.72 -15.98 19.79
N GLU A 12 10.30 -16.01 18.53
CA GLU A 12 9.17 -15.23 18.01
C GLU A 12 7.86 -15.81 18.61
N PRO A 13 6.89 -15.00 19.05
CA PRO A 13 5.60 -15.52 19.50
C PRO A 13 4.80 -16.00 18.29
N GLY A 14 4.28 -17.22 18.40
CA GLY A 14 3.56 -17.95 17.36
C GLY A 14 2.28 -17.27 16.88
N ALA A 15 1.93 -17.62 15.65
CA ALA A 15 0.68 -17.26 15.00
C ALA A 15 -0.41 -18.26 15.37
N ASP A 16 -1.30 -17.88 16.27
CA ASP A 16 -2.59 -18.55 16.45
C ASP A 16 -3.67 -17.73 15.74
N GLY A 17 -4.27 -18.34 14.73
CA GLY A 17 -5.42 -17.79 14.05
C GLY A 17 -6.70 -18.23 14.73
N GLU A 18 -7.56 -17.27 15.06
CA GLU A 18 -9.00 -17.51 15.22
C GLU A 18 -9.77 -16.23 14.86
N GLY A 19 -10.85 -16.42 14.10
CA GLY A 19 -11.67 -15.33 13.59
C GLY A 19 -12.57 -14.73 14.66
N SER A 20 -12.51 -13.41 14.82
CA SER A 20 -13.62 -12.63 15.35
C SER A 20 -13.60 -11.24 14.76
N ARG A 21 -14.79 -10.78 14.35
CA ARG A 21 -15.05 -9.40 13.93
C ARG A 21 -14.95 -8.53 15.18
N ASP A 22 -13.86 -7.79 15.32
CA ASP A 22 -13.70 -6.76 16.35
C ASP A 22 -12.94 -5.56 15.77
N ASP A 23 -13.67 -4.52 15.40
CA ASP A 23 -13.18 -3.27 14.78
C ASP A 23 -13.08 -2.14 15.84
N GLY A 24 -12.73 -2.45 17.10
CA GLY A 24 -12.83 -1.50 18.22
C GLY A 24 -11.52 -1.05 18.88
N PRO A 25 -10.61 -1.93 19.35
CA PRO A 25 -9.38 -1.52 20.06
C PRO A 25 -8.06 -2.00 19.44
N SER A 26 -8.11 -2.94 18.47
CA SER A 26 -6.91 -3.60 17.93
C SER A 26 -6.12 -2.73 16.93
N SER A 27 -6.80 -1.86 16.17
CA SER A 27 -6.14 -1.03 15.14
C SER A 27 -5.36 0.15 15.72
N SER A 28 -5.77 0.69 16.86
CA SER A 28 -5.05 1.77 17.54
C SER A 28 -3.76 1.23 18.17
N VAL A 29 -3.82 0.05 18.79
CA VAL A 29 -2.65 -0.65 19.31
C VAL A 29 -1.68 -1.03 18.18
N SER A 30 -2.19 -1.47 17.02
CA SER A 30 -1.35 -1.77 15.86
C SER A 30 -0.69 -0.51 15.29
N ALA A 31 -1.42 0.61 15.20
CA ALA A 31 -0.89 1.89 14.73
C ALA A 31 0.18 2.46 15.67
N LEU A 32 -0.05 2.39 16.98
CA LEU A 32 0.95 2.81 17.98
C LEU A 32 2.23 2.00 17.88
N LYS A 33 2.12 0.67 17.77
CA LYS A 33 3.29 -0.21 17.62
C LYS A 33 4.08 0.07 16.34
N ARG A 34 3.40 0.43 15.24
CA ARG A 34 4.04 0.83 13.98
C ARG A 34 4.76 2.18 14.13
N LEU A 35 4.12 3.15 14.77
CA LEU A 35 4.73 4.45 15.07
C LEU A 35 5.95 4.33 15.98
N GLU A 36 5.87 3.51 17.04
CA GLU A 36 6.99 3.22 17.93
C GLU A 36 8.17 2.61 17.16
N ARG A 37 7.89 1.69 16.23
CA ARG A 37 8.91 1.12 15.35
C ARG A 37 9.55 2.18 14.48
N SER A 38 8.76 3.04 13.84
CA SER A 38 9.26 4.15 13.02
C SER A 38 10.16 5.09 13.83
N GLN A 39 9.73 5.50 15.03
CA GLN A 39 10.52 6.33 15.94
C GLN A 39 11.81 5.65 16.42
N TRP A 40 11.75 4.34 16.65
CA TRP A 40 12.94 3.56 17.04
C TRP A 40 13.95 3.49 15.89
N THR A 41 13.48 3.25 14.67
CA THR A 41 14.31 3.26 13.46
C THR A 41 14.94 4.64 13.26
N ASP A 42 14.18 5.73 13.39
CA ASP A 42 14.70 7.10 13.30
C ASP A 42 15.82 7.38 14.32
N LYS A 43 15.64 6.92 15.57
CA LYS A 43 16.69 7.03 16.60
C LYS A 43 17.93 6.21 16.26
N MET A 44 17.76 5.07 15.61
CA MET A 44 18.87 4.22 15.20
C MET A 44 19.62 4.84 14.02
N ASP A 45 18.91 5.29 13.00
CA ASP A 45 19.44 5.95 11.81
C ASP A 45 20.27 7.19 12.18
N LEU A 46 19.79 7.97 13.15
CA LEU A 46 20.53 9.12 13.68
C LEU A 46 21.88 8.71 14.28
N ARG A 47 21.98 7.56 14.97
CA ARG A 47 23.25 7.05 15.51
C ARG A 47 24.23 6.65 14.40
N PHE A 48 23.74 6.30 13.22
CA PHE A 48 24.54 6.01 12.03
C PHE A 48 24.82 7.24 11.16
N GLY A 49 24.42 8.43 11.62
CA GLY A 49 24.63 9.71 10.95
C GLY A 49 23.55 10.08 9.94
N PHE A 50 22.46 9.32 9.82
CA PHE A 50 21.35 9.66 8.92
C PHE A 50 20.34 10.56 9.64
N GLU A 51 20.60 11.87 9.58
CA GLU A 51 19.69 12.86 10.13
C GLU A 51 18.50 13.10 9.18
N ARG A 52 17.29 13.11 9.74
CA ARG A 52 16.08 13.47 9.01
C ARG A 52 16.04 14.98 8.82
N LEU A 53 15.95 15.43 7.57
CA LEU A 53 15.79 16.86 7.26
C LEU A 53 14.47 17.39 7.84
N LYS A 54 14.57 18.42 8.67
CA LYS A 54 13.41 19.10 9.30
C LYS A 54 13.05 20.41 8.64
N GLU A 55 14.05 21.09 8.09
CA GLU A 55 13.89 22.40 7.47
C GLU A 55 13.73 22.24 5.95
N PRO A 56 12.87 23.06 5.33
CA PRO A 56 12.80 23.13 3.88
C PRO A 56 14.16 23.62 3.36
N GLY A 57 14.78 22.84 2.49
CA GLY A 57 16.08 23.15 1.91
C GLY A 57 16.42 22.20 0.78
N GLU A 58 17.29 22.66 -0.10
CA GLU A 58 17.82 21.84 -1.19
C GLU A 58 19.13 21.18 -0.74
N ARG A 59 19.23 19.87 -0.93
CA ARG A 59 20.47 19.12 -0.73
C ARG A 59 20.69 18.13 -1.85
N THR A 60 21.93 18.09 -2.34
CA THR A 60 22.37 17.12 -3.34
C THR A 60 23.09 15.98 -2.64
N GLY A 61 22.70 14.74 -2.95
CA GLY A 61 23.34 13.54 -2.43
C GLY A 61 23.02 12.32 -3.27
N TRP A 62 23.83 11.29 -3.11
CA TRP A 62 23.73 9.99 -3.76
C TRP A 62 22.74 9.12 -3.00
N LEU A 63 21.65 8.70 -3.64
CA LEU A 63 20.68 7.79 -3.05
C LEU A 63 21.30 6.39 -2.89
N ILE A 64 21.45 5.94 -1.64
CA ILE A 64 22.08 4.64 -1.34
C ILE A 64 21.07 3.55 -0.93
N ASN A 65 19.91 3.92 -0.39
CA ASN A 65 18.91 2.98 0.09
C ASN A 65 17.53 3.64 0.25
N MET A 66 16.48 2.82 0.30
CA MET A 66 15.12 3.26 0.56
C MET A 66 14.32 2.21 1.36
N HIS A 67 13.51 2.66 2.31
CA HIS A 67 12.67 1.78 3.12
C HIS A 67 11.25 2.34 3.31
N PRO A 68 10.21 1.48 3.24
CA PRO A 68 8.86 1.90 3.58
C PRO A 68 8.80 2.25 5.07
N THR A 69 8.19 3.38 5.37
CA THR A 69 8.01 3.89 6.73
C THR A 69 6.64 4.50 6.88
N GLU A 70 6.32 4.93 8.09
CA GLU A 70 5.11 5.68 8.40
C GLU A 70 5.48 6.88 9.23
N ILE A 71 4.88 8.02 8.87
CA ILE A 71 5.10 9.31 9.51
C ILE A 71 3.76 9.91 9.91
N LEU A 72 3.80 10.88 10.81
CA LEU A 72 2.63 11.68 11.14
C LEU A 72 2.57 12.88 10.19
N ASP A 73 1.43 13.04 9.51
CA ASP A 73 1.11 14.21 8.72
C ASP A 73 0.76 15.42 9.62
N GLU A 74 0.54 16.60 9.04
CA GLU A 74 0.15 17.84 9.74
C GLU A 74 -1.08 17.65 10.64
N ASP A 75 -2.04 16.84 10.19
CA ASP A 75 -3.24 16.44 10.92
C ASP A 75 -2.99 15.40 12.04
N LYS A 76 -1.74 15.05 12.33
CA LYS A 76 -1.31 13.96 13.24
C LYS A 76 -1.88 12.60 12.84
N ARG A 77 -2.17 12.40 11.56
CA ARG A 77 -2.60 11.13 11.00
C ARG A 77 -1.39 10.32 10.55
N LEU A 78 -1.43 9.03 10.78
CA LEU A 78 -0.39 8.12 10.31
C LEU A 78 -0.54 7.93 8.80
N VAL A 79 0.49 8.31 8.04
CA VAL A 79 0.54 8.19 6.59
C VAL A 79 1.74 7.36 6.16
N SER A 80 1.57 6.60 5.08
CA SER A 80 2.66 5.85 4.47
C SER A 80 3.65 6.79 3.79
N ALA A 81 4.93 6.51 3.99
CA ALA A 81 6.03 7.25 3.40
C ALA A 81 7.15 6.29 2.99
N VAL A 82 8.12 6.80 2.25
CA VAL A 82 9.38 6.11 1.98
C VAL A 82 10.50 6.96 2.54
N ASP A 83 11.31 6.38 3.41
CA ASP A 83 12.58 6.97 3.84
C ASP A 83 13.63 6.70 2.75
N TYR A 84 14.25 7.77 2.26
CA TYR A 84 15.35 7.76 1.31
C TYR A 84 16.64 8.18 2.02
N TYR A 85 17.69 7.40 1.85
CA TYR A 85 18.98 7.58 2.52
C TYR A 85 20.02 8.08 1.53
N PHE A 86 20.72 9.16 1.87
CA PHE A 86 21.67 9.82 0.98
C PHE A 86 23.06 9.98 1.62
N ILE A 87 24.08 10.01 0.76
CA ILE A 87 25.45 10.43 1.09
C ILE A 87 25.80 11.65 0.24
N GLN A 88 26.35 12.70 0.84
CA GLN A 88 26.82 13.90 0.14
C GLN A 88 28.29 13.77 -0.25
N ASP A 89 28.76 14.67 -1.12
CA ASP A 89 30.16 14.66 -1.60
C ASP A 89 31.18 14.93 -0.48
N ASP A 90 30.77 15.62 0.59
CA ASP A 90 31.57 15.85 1.80
C ASP A 90 31.59 14.64 2.76
N GLY A 91 30.94 13.53 2.39
CA GLY A 91 30.80 12.33 3.20
C GLY A 91 29.71 12.41 4.28
N SER A 92 29.03 13.56 4.42
CA SER A 92 27.88 13.70 5.31
C SER A 92 26.70 12.87 4.81
N ARG A 93 25.79 12.54 5.71
CA ARG A 93 24.65 11.66 5.44
C ARG A 93 23.38 12.34 5.89
N PHE A 94 22.32 12.12 5.15
CA PHE A 94 20.99 12.61 5.53
C PHE A 94 19.93 11.65 5.01
N LYS A 95 18.72 11.79 5.54
CA LYS A 95 17.54 11.08 5.05
C LYS A 95 16.34 11.98 4.90
N VAL A 96 15.44 11.61 4.00
CA VAL A 96 14.18 12.31 3.71
C VAL A 96 13.05 11.30 3.69
N ALA A 97 11.92 11.62 4.35
CA ALA A 97 10.68 10.89 4.10
C ALA A 97 9.90 11.58 2.99
N LEU A 98 9.50 10.81 1.98
CA LEU A 98 8.50 11.23 1.01
C LEU A 98 7.16 10.55 1.36
N PRO A 99 6.15 11.30 1.84
CA PRO A 99 4.81 10.77 1.97
C PRO A 99 4.29 10.32 0.60
N TYR A 100 3.59 9.20 0.56
CA TYR A 100 2.89 8.75 -0.64
C TYR A 100 1.55 8.14 -0.25
N MET A 101 0.62 8.09 -1.20
CA MET A 101 -0.65 7.40 -1.02
C MET A 101 -0.58 6.03 -1.71
N PRO A 102 -0.49 4.91 -0.96
CA PRO A 102 -0.66 3.59 -1.54
C PRO A 102 -1.95 3.51 -2.35
N TYR A 103 -1.94 2.82 -3.49
CA TYR A 103 -3.13 2.70 -4.33
C TYR A 103 -3.22 1.36 -5.05
N PHE A 104 -4.43 1.02 -5.49
CA PHE A 104 -4.66 -0.02 -6.51
C PHE A 104 -5.83 0.38 -7.42
N TYR A 105 -5.98 -0.37 -8.52
CA TYR A 105 -7.01 -0.12 -9.52
C TYR A 105 -8.07 -1.21 -9.52
N ILE A 106 -9.31 -0.82 -9.79
CA ILE A 106 -10.43 -1.72 -10.01
C ILE A 106 -10.96 -1.49 -11.42
N ALA A 107 -11.14 -2.58 -12.17
CA ALA A 107 -11.87 -2.55 -13.43
C ALA A 107 -13.35 -2.82 -13.14
N ALA A 108 -14.22 -1.89 -13.51
CA ALA A 108 -15.67 -2.11 -13.50
C ALA A 108 -16.14 -2.64 -14.86
N ARG A 109 -17.37 -3.16 -14.90
CA ARG A 109 -18.07 -3.41 -16.16
C ARG A 109 -18.34 -2.08 -16.86
N LYS A 110 -18.36 -2.10 -18.20
CA LYS A 110 -18.59 -0.90 -19.02
C LYS A 110 -19.87 -0.18 -18.57
N GLY A 111 -19.76 1.12 -18.29
CA GLY A 111 -20.88 1.97 -17.86
C GLY A 111 -21.16 1.97 -16.35
N CYS A 112 -20.56 1.07 -15.57
CA CYS A 112 -20.81 0.96 -14.12
C CYS A 112 -19.82 1.76 -13.26
N ASP A 113 -18.87 2.50 -13.85
CA ASP A 113 -17.79 3.18 -13.12
C ASP A 113 -18.32 4.09 -12.00
N ARG A 114 -19.36 4.88 -12.28
CA ARG A 114 -19.95 5.82 -11.32
C ARG A 114 -20.64 5.13 -10.15
N GLU A 115 -21.36 4.04 -10.43
CA GLU A 115 -22.08 3.27 -9.41
C GLU A 115 -21.11 2.56 -8.48
N VAL A 116 -20.09 1.90 -9.05
CA VAL A 116 -19.03 1.24 -8.30
C VAL A 116 -18.27 2.25 -7.44
N SER A 117 -17.93 3.42 -7.99
CA SER A 117 -17.27 4.51 -7.24
C SER A 117 -18.10 4.96 -6.03
N SER A 118 -19.39 5.18 -6.23
CA SER A 118 -20.32 5.58 -5.15
C SER A 118 -20.47 4.50 -4.08
N PHE A 119 -20.57 3.23 -4.50
CA PHE A 119 -20.64 2.09 -3.59
C PHE A 119 -19.36 1.96 -2.74
N LEU A 120 -18.19 2.03 -3.36
CA LEU A 120 -16.90 1.92 -2.68
C LEU A 120 -16.70 3.08 -1.69
N SER A 121 -17.05 4.30 -2.09
CA SER A 121 -16.94 5.48 -1.23
C SER A 121 -17.85 5.37 0.01
N LYS A 122 -19.07 4.83 -0.13
CA LYS A 122 -19.98 4.61 1.00
C LYS A 122 -19.53 3.45 1.89
N LYS A 123 -19.13 2.33 1.28
CA LYS A 123 -18.77 1.12 2.03
C LYS A 123 -17.47 1.26 2.82
N PHE A 124 -16.47 1.95 2.26
CA PHE A 124 -15.14 2.09 2.84
C PHE A 124 -14.85 3.52 3.31
N GLN A 125 -15.89 4.21 3.77
CA GLN A 125 -15.77 5.56 4.31
C GLN A 125 -14.73 5.59 5.44
N GLY A 126 -13.83 6.58 5.39
CA GLY A 126 -12.73 6.73 6.36
C GLY A 126 -11.49 5.88 6.07
N LYS A 127 -11.57 4.83 5.24
CA LYS A 127 -10.40 4.03 4.82
C LYS A 127 -9.79 4.54 3.49
N ILE A 128 -10.65 4.91 2.53
CA ILE A 128 -10.22 5.45 1.23
C ILE A 128 -9.90 6.94 1.38
N ALA A 129 -8.71 7.35 0.97
CA ALA A 129 -8.28 8.76 0.95
C ALA A 129 -8.78 9.49 -0.30
N LYS A 130 -8.65 8.85 -1.46
CA LYS A 130 -9.01 9.44 -2.76
C LYS A 130 -9.51 8.37 -3.72
N LEU A 131 -10.52 8.71 -4.52
CA LEU A 131 -11.07 7.86 -5.56
C LEU A 131 -11.09 8.63 -6.88
N GLU A 132 -10.49 8.07 -7.94
CA GLU A 132 -10.33 8.74 -9.23
C GLU A 132 -10.57 7.76 -10.39
N ASN A 133 -11.21 8.22 -11.47
CA ASN A 133 -11.29 7.45 -12.71
C ASN A 133 -10.09 7.77 -13.59
N VAL A 134 -9.32 6.75 -13.96
CA VAL A 134 -8.06 6.88 -14.70
C VAL A 134 -8.10 5.98 -15.94
N PRO A 135 -7.98 6.54 -17.16
CA PRO A 135 -7.82 5.73 -18.36
C PRO A 135 -6.41 5.13 -18.41
N LYS A 136 -6.31 3.81 -18.60
CA LYS A 136 -5.04 3.10 -18.77
C LYS A 136 -5.07 2.17 -19.97
N GLU A 137 -3.89 1.89 -20.50
CA GLU A 137 -3.72 0.88 -21.54
C GLU A 137 -3.86 -0.52 -20.93
N ASP A 138 -4.68 -1.33 -21.58
CA ASP A 138 -4.97 -2.71 -21.21
C ASP A 138 -4.59 -3.59 -22.41
N LEU A 139 -3.45 -4.28 -22.32
CA LEU A 139 -2.90 -5.09 -23.41
C LEU A 139 -3.74 -6.34 -23.69
N ASP A 140 -4.60 -6.73 -22.74
CA ASP A 140 -5.53 -7.86 -22.91
C ASP A 140 -6.81 -7.43 -23.65
N LEU A 141 -7.02 -6.12 -23.86
CA LEU A 141 -8.18 -5.61 -24.59
C LEU A 141 -8.06 -5.89 -26.09
N PRO A 142 -9.13 -6.36 -26.77
CA PRO A 142 -9.16 -6.40 -28.22
C PRO A 142 -8.92 -4.99 -28.80
N ASN A 143 -8.08 -4.90 -29.83
CA ASN A 143 -7.72 -3.64 -30.49
C ASN A 143 -6.96 -2.62 -29.62
N HIS A 144 -6.22 -3.06 -28.59
CA HIS A 144 -5.40 -2.18 -27.74
C HIS A 144 -4.33 -1.39 -28.54
N LEU A 145 -3.85 -1.91 -29.67
CA LEU A 145 -2.88 -1.24 -30.56
C LEU A 145 -3.45 0.02 -31.24
N VAL A 146 -4.77 0.20 -31.24
CA VAL A 146 -5.44 1.40 -31.80
C VAL A 146 -5.45 2.56 -30.78
N GLY A 147 -4.81 2.38 -29.61
CA GLY A 147 -4.77 3.38 -28.54
C GLY A 147 -6.02 3.41 -27.67
N LEU A 148 -6.86 2.38 -27.73
CA LEU A 148 -8.02 2.23 -26.87
C LEU A 148 -7.58 2.05 -25.41
N LYS A 149 -8.06 2.93 -24.54
CA LYS A 149 -7.80 2.86 -23.09
C LYS A 149 -9.02 2.34 -22.36
N ARG A 150 -8.77 1.51 -21.35
CA ARG A 150 -9.78 1.06 -20.40
C ARG A 150 -9.87 2.03 -19.24
N SER A 151 -11.10 2.32 -18.81
CA SER A 151 -11.37 3.09 -17.59
C SER A 151 -11.11 2.21 -16.37
N TYR A 152 -10.30 2.70 -15.43
CA TYR A 152 -10.08 2.07 -14.14
C TYR A 152 -10.41 3.04 -13.01
N ILE A 153 -10.88 2.50 -11.89
CA ILE A 153 -11.10 3.27 -10.67
C ILE A 153 -9.86 3.10 -9.80
N LYS A 154 -9.11 4.19 -9.58
CA LYS A 154 -7.96 4.25 -8.68
C LYS A 154 -8.44 4.55 -7.26
N LEU A 155 -8.14 3.66 -6.33
CA LEU A 155 -8.37 3.85 -4.90
C LEU A 155 -7.03 4.16 -4.24
N SER A 156 -6.92 5.32 -3.62
CA SER A 156 -5.73 5.75 -2.88
C SER A 156 -6.02 5.76 -1.39
N PHE A 157 -5.04 5.38 -0.57
CA PHE A 157 -5.14 5.16 0.87
C PHE A 157 -4.11 6.01 1.62
N HIS A 158 -4.34 6.28 2.90
CA HIS A 158 -3.35 6.92 3.76
C HIS A 158 -2.29 5.92 4.22
N THR A 159 -2.68 4.65 4.43
CA THR A 159 -1.78 3.59 4.90
C THR A 159 -1.85 2.33 4.03
N VAL A 160 -0.75 1.55 4.02
CA VAL A 160 -0.74 0.22 3.39
C VAL A 160 -1.67 -0.75 4.12
N GLU A 161 -1.88 -0.58 5.43
CA GLU A 161 -2.81 -1.41 6.20
C GLU A 161 -4.25 -1.28 5.69
N ASP A 162 -4.73 -0.04 5.48
CA ASP A 162 -6.07 0.21 4.94
C ASP A 162 -6.23 -0.36 3.53
N LEU A 163 -5.20 -0.20 2.69
CA LEU A 163 -5.16 -0.79 1.36
C LEU A 163 -5.36 -2.30 1.42
N VAL A 164 -4.59 -2.99 2.27
CA VAL A 164 -4.64 -4.46 2.39
C VAL A 164 -6.00 -4.91 2.94
N LYS A 165 -6.55 -4.21 3.94
CA LYS A 165 -7.89 -4.50 4.48
C LYS A 165 -8.96 -4.39 3.41
N VAL A 166 -9.00 -3.28 2.68
CA VAL A 166 -9.99 -3.06 1.62
C VAL A 166 -9.81 -4.06 0.47
N ARG A 167 -8.57 -4.35 0.06
CA ARG A 167 -8.29 -5.40 -0.94
C ARG A 167 -8.82 -6.77 -0.50
N LYS A 168 -8.60 -7.15 0.77
CA LYS A 168 -9.08 -8.42 1.33
C LYS A 168 -10.60 -8.52 1.31
N GLU A 169 -11.30 -7.43 1.58
CA GLU A 169 -12.77 -7.38 1.54
C GLU A 169 -13.35 -7.43 0.11
N ILE A 170 -12.65 -6.85 -0.88
CA ILE A 170 -13.10 -6.80 -2.28
C ILE A 170 -12.77 -8.10 -3.04
N SER A 171 -11.65 -8.76 -2.71
CA SER A 171 -11.14 -9.92 -3.47
C SER A 171 -12.14 -11.07 -3.65
N PRO A 172 -12.96 -11.46 -2.64
CA PRO A 172 -13.95 -12.52 -2.81
C PRO A 172 -15.05 -12.17 -3.83
N ALA A 173 -15.53 -10.93 -3.84
CA ALA A 173 -16.53 -10.49 -4.79
C ALA A 173 -15.97 -10.49 -6.22
N VAL A 174 -14.72 -10.05 -6.39
CA VAL A 174 -14.03 -10.09 -7.68
C VAL A 174 -13.86 -11.53 -8.16
N LYS A 175 -13.46 -12.45 -7.28
CA LYS A 175 -13.30 -13.87 -7.61
C LYS A 175 -14.62 -14.49 -8.09
N LYS A 176 -15.70 -14.27 -7.35
CA LYS A 176 -17.05 -14.76 -7.72
C LYS A 176 -17.51 -14.21 -9.08
N ASN A 177 -17.31 -12.91 -9.32
CA ASN A 177 -17.69 -12.29 -10.58
C ASN A 177 -16.91 -12.87 -11.76
N ARG A 178 -15.60 -13.12 -11.57
CA ARG A 178 -14.76 -13.74 -12.60
C ARG A 178 -15.21 -15.16 -12.94
N GLU A 179 -15.53 -15.97 -11.94
CA GLU A 179 -16.06 -17.33 -12.15
C GLU A 179 -17.40 -17.32 -12.92
N GLN A 180 -18.28 -16.37 -12.61
CA GLN A 180 -19.56 -16.20 -13.32
C GLN A 180 -19.38 -15.75 -14.78
N ASP A 181 -18.45 -14.81 -15.04
CA ASP A 181 -18.15 -14.36 -16.39
C ASP A 181 -17.61 -15.52 -17.25
N HIS A 182 -16.69 -16.33 -16.70
CA HIS A 182 -16.17 -17.52 -17.38
C HIS A 182 -17.27 -18.55 -17.71
N ALA A 183 -18.15 -18.86 -16.75
CA ALA A 183 -19.25 -19.79 -16.98
C ALA A 183 -20.25 -19.29 -18.04
N SER A 184 -20.51 -17.99 -18.08
CA SER A 184 -21.38 -17.36 -19.08
C SER A 184 -20.77 -17.40 -20.48
N ASP A 185 -19.46 -17.17 -20.60
CA ASP A 185 -18.73 -17.25 -21.87
C ASP A 185 -18.72 -18.69 -22.42
N GLU A 186 -18.49 -19.69 -21.56
CA GLU A 186 -18.56 -21.12 -21.94
C GLU A 186 -19.96 -21.52 -22.41
N TYR A 187 -21.01 -21.11 -21.72
CA TYR A 187 -22.39 -21.41 -22.15
C TYR A 187 -22.73 -20.75 -23.49
N THR A 188 -22.34 -19.48 -23.67
CA THR A 188 -22.62 -18.73 -24.91
C THR A 188 -21.87 -19.33 -26.09
N THR A 189 -20.62 -19.77 -25.89
CA THR A 189 -19.83 -20.43 -26.93
C THR A 189 -20.42 -21.78 -27.34
N MET A 190 -20.98 -22.56 -26.41
CA MET A 190 -21.69 -23.80 -26.73
C MET A 190 -22.99 -23.57 -27.52
N LEU A 191 -23.72 -22.49 -27.27
CA LEU A 191 -24.95 -22.14 -28.00
C LEU A 191 -24.71 -21.51 -29.38
N SER A 192 -23.51 -20.96 -29.60
CA SER A 192 -23.10 -20.35 -30.88
C SER A 192 -22.52 -21.34 -31.89
N ARG A 193 -22.44 -22.63 -31.54
CA ARG A 193 -22.11 -23.75 -32.45
C ARG A 193 -23.37 -24.38 -33.01
#